data_AF-A0A0S9KDY0-F1
#
_entry.id   AF-A0A0S9KDY0-F1
#
_cell.length_a   1.000
_cell.length_b   1.000
_cell.length_c   1.000
_cell.angle_alpha   90.00
_cell.angle_beta   90.00
_cell.angle_gamma   90.00
#
_symmetry.space_group_name_H-M   'P 1'
#
loop_
_entity.id
_entity.type
_entity.pdbx_description
1 polymer ?
#
loop_
_entity_poly.entity_id
_entity_poly.type
_entity_poly.pdbx_seq_one_letter_code
_entity_poly.pdbx_strand_id
1 'polypeptide(L)'
;MNPYTTVEERLSLLRVFVDREGHARVPARHEESGRGLGRWVDKWRRAHLNGALDTDLARTLEALPGWVWSGNEFMYERGLNALREYVAVAGHCNLRSEEILGGVELGKWVRRRTLEFERGELSDDRRAALEEIPGWFWDRRDRQLFAELRVWARWSEARNLLVPARNEAFRGFPIGHWHRDLEKKSAAGKLSPSAAAMVEKAGIILDVDAAHFATLLRAVKEHADRTGSLDIPWDVRVDGVLLARWFYRQQELARFGDLDMPRVHALARVIEEGTGEDVPDRFYLLAQSRRLEHEFRQAPAGLVSPPARRATWARMPVRELHDVVIG
;
A
#
# COMPACT_ATOMS: atom_id res chain seq x y z
N MET A 1 27.19 41.24 -40.03
CA MET A 1 27.11 39.95 -39.30
C MET A 1 28.44 39.24 -39.53
N ASN A 2 29.34 39.19 -38.55
CA ASN A 2 30.75 38.79 -38.75
C ASN A 2 30.90 37.24 -38.73
N PRO A 3 31.35 36.59 -39.82
CA PRO A 3 31.37 35.13 -39.95
C PRO A 3 32.49 34.41 -39.17
N TYR A 4 33.33 35.12 -38.40
CA TYR A 4 34.51 34.56 -37.73
C TYR A 4 34.52 34.71 -36.21
N THR A 5 33.41 34.47 -35.52
CA THR A 5 33.51 34.29 -34.05
C THR A 5 34.34 33.04 -33.77
N THR A 6 35.59 33.22 -33.35
CA THR A 6 36.54 32.15 -33.04
C THR A 6 36.04 31.32 -31.85
N VAL A 7 36.58 30.11 -31.69
CA VAL A 7 36.29 29.29 -30.49
C VAL A 7 36.64 30.06 -29.21
N GLU A 8 37.73 30.82 -29.24
CA GLU A 8 38.20 31.65 -28.12
C GLU A 8 37.22 32.77 -27.75
N GLU A 9 36.66 33.48 -28.74
CA GLU A 9 35.61 34.48 -28.47
C GLU A 9 34.36 33.85 -27.83
N ARG A 10 33.97 32.66 -28.27
CA ARG A 10 32.80 31.95 -27.70
C ARG A 10 33.09 31.46 -26.28
N LEU A 11 34.30 30.96 -26.03
CA LEU A 11 34.74 30.57 -24.69
C LEU A 11 34.82 31.78 -23.75
N SER A 12 35.25 32.95 -24.25
CA SER A 12 35.23 34.19 -23.48
C SER A 12 33.81 34.58 -23.06
N LEU A 13 32.85 34.51 -23.98
CA LEU A 13 31.43 34.76 -23.67
C LEU A 13 30.85 33.73 -22.68
N LEU A 14 31.25 32.46 -22.79
CA LEU A 14 30.86 31.44 -21.82
C LEU A 14 31.45 31.72 -20.44
N ARG A 15 32.71 32.17 -20.35
CA ARG A 15 33.34 32.54 -19.08
C ARG A 15 32.63 33.73 -18.43
N VAL A 16 32.28 34.77 -19.20
CA VAL A 16 31.47 35.90 -18.70
C VAL A 16 30.13 35.42 -18.14
N PHE A 17 29.46 34.49 -18.83
CA PHE A 17 28.24 33.88 -18.30
C PHE A 17 28.49 33.11 -17.01
N VAL A 18 29.55 32.29 -16.95
CA VAL A 18 29.91 31.50 -15.77
C VAL A 18 30.26 32.39 -14.58
N ASP A 19 30.98 33.49 -14.80
CA ASP A 19 31.34 34.44 -13.74
C ASP A 19 30.11 35.15 -13.18
N ARG A 20 29.11 35.44 -14.03
CA ARG A 20 27.84 36.05 -13.60
C ARG A 20 26.91 35.07 -12.89
N GLU A 21 26.72 33.88 -13.45
CA GLU A 21 25.71 32.91 -12.99
C GLU A 21 26.28 31.87 -12.01
N GLY A 22 27.61 31.83 -11.84
CA GLY A 22 28.32 30.82 -11.06
C GLY A 22 28.32 29.42 -11.66
N HIS A 23 27.80 29.23 -12.88
CA HIS A 23 27.74 27.93 -13.54
C HIS A 23 27.68 28.01 -15.08
N ALA A 24 28.08 26.95 -15.76
CA ALA A 24 28.06 26.87 -17.23
C ALA A 24 26.79 26.22 -17.83
N ARG A 25 25.69 26.17 -17.07
CA ARG A 25 24.38 25.63 -17.51
C ARG A 25 23.59 26.64 -18.36
N VAL A 26 24.12 26.96 -19.54
CA VAL A 26 23.52 27.92 -20.46
C VAL A 26 22.19 27.40 -21.05
N PRO A 27 21.07 28.16 -20.97
CA PRO A 27 19.83 27.84 -21.67
C PRO A 27 19.99 27.85 -23.20
N ALA A 28 19.29 26.96 -23.91
CA ALA A 28 19.43 26.79 -25.37
C ALA A 28 19.20 28.07 -26.19
N ARG A 29 18.31 28.96 -25.73
CA ARG A 29 17.98 30.23 -26.38
C ARG A 29 18.65 31.44 -25.74
N HIS A 30 19.61 31.23 -24.83
CA HIS A 30 20.31 32.31 -24.15
C HIS A 30 21.17 33.12 -25.11
N GLU A 31 21.09 34.44 -24.99
CA GLU A 31 21.95 35.37 -25.70
C GLU A 31 22.82 36.12 -24.69
N GLU A 32 24.12 36.15 -24.96
CA GLU A 32 25.11 36.86 -24.16
C GLU A 32 25.71 37.95 -25.03
N SER A 33 25.57 39.22 -24.61
CA SER A 33 26.04 40.38 -25.40
C SER A 33 25.53 40.38 -26.85
N GLY A 34 24.25 40.07 -27.05
CA GLY A 34 23.61 40.02 -28.38
C GLY A 34 24.07 38.85 -29.27
N ARG A 35 24.81 37.89 -28.71
CA ARG A 35 25.29 36.70 -29.41
C ARG A 35 24.65 35.44 -28.83
N GLY A 36 24.22 34.53 -29.70
CA GLY A 36 23.50 33.32 -29.28
C GLY A 36 24.37 32.25 -28.63
N LEU A 37 24.81 32.49 -27.39
CA LEU A 37 25.66 31.59 -26.62
C LEU A 37 25.03 30.20 -26.43
N GLY A 38 23.73 30.14 -26.16
CA GLY A 38 23.01 28.87 -26.00
C GLY A 38 23.12 27.96 -27.23
N ARG A 39 23.00 28.54 -28.43
CA ARG A 39 23.12 27.80 -29.70
C ARG A 39 24.52 27.19 -29.88
N TRP A 40 25.57 27.88 -29.42
CA TRP A 40 26.94 27.38 -29.52
C TRP A 40 27.23 26.28 -28.51
N VAL A 41 26.77 26.46 -27.26
CA VAL A 41 26.86 25.42 -26.23
C VAL A 41 26.15 24.14 -26.68
N ASP A 42 24.97 24.24 -27.28
CA ASP A 42 24.25 23.08 -27.82
C ASP A 42 24.97 22.45 -29.03
N LYS A 43 25.69 23.25 -29.83
CA LYS A 43 26.54 22.72 -30.90
C LYS A 43 27.73 21.94 -30.33
N TRP A 44 28.38 22.45 -29.28
CA TRP A 44 29.48 21.76 -28.61
C TRP A 44 29.03 20.46 -27.95
N ARG A 45 27.89 20.48 -27.25
CA ARG A 45 27.31 19.26 -26.64
C ARG A 45 27.00 18.17 -27.68
N ARG A 46 26.43 18.54 -28.82
CA ARG A 46 26.17 17.60 -29.94
C ARG A 46 27.45 17.08 -30.59
N ALA A 47 28.44 17.94 -30.79
CA ALA A 47 29.74 17.53 -31.32
C ALA A 47 30.43 16.54 -30.38
N HIS A 48 30.35 16.77 -29.06
CA HIS A 48 30.89 15.85 -28.06
C HIS A 48 30.18 14.51 -28.08
N LEU A 49 28.84 14.51 -28.09
CA LEU A 49 28.03 13.28 -28.17
C LEU A 49 28.39 12.43 -29.40
N ASN A 50 28.73 13.07 -30.52
CA ASN A 50 29.08 12.39 -31.76
C ASN A 50 30.58 12.09 -31.90
N GLY A 51 31.40 12.35 -30.88
CA GLY A 51 32.86 12.16 -30.92
C GLY A 51 33.60 13.09 -31.88
N ALA A 52 32.96 14.18 -32.32
CA ALA A 52 33.49 15.14 -33.29
C ALA A 52 34.01 16.43 -32.65
N LEU A 53 33.94 16.56 -31.31
CA LEU A 53 34.48 17.70 -30.60
C LEU A 53 35.98 17.51 -30.36
N ASP A 54 36.75 18.54 -30.67
CA ASP A 54 38.17 18.62 -30.34
C ASP A 54 38.41 18.33 -28.84
N THR A 55 39.41 17.49 -28.54
CA THR A 55 39.68 17.02 -27.18
C THR A 55 40.16 18.13 -26.25
N ASP A 56 40.89 19.13 -26.76
CA ASP A 56 41.38 20.25 -25.95
C ASP A 56 40.23 21.19 -25.61
N LEU A 57 39.34 21.41 -26.57
CA LEU A 57 38.10 22.14 -26.33
C LEU A 57 37.17 21.41 -25.35
N ALA A 58 37.03 20.09 -25.47
CA ALA A 58 36.24 19.29 -24.52
C ALA A 58 36.76 19.45 -23.08
N ARG A 59 38.08 19.27 -22.88
CA ARG A 59 38.74 19.47 -21.58
C ARG A 59 38.57 20.90 -21.05
N THR A 60 38.65 21.90 -21.93
CA THR A 60 38.46 23.30 -21.56
C THR A 60 37.04 23.57 -21.06
N LEU A 61 36.04 22.96 -21.70
CA LEU A 61 34.64 23.10 -21.30
C LEU A 61 34.35 22.36 -19.99
N GLU A 62 34.89 21.15 -19.81
CA GLU A 62 34.76 20.35 -18.59
C GLU A 62 35.39 21.00 -17.36
N ALA A 63 36.43 21.81 -17.55
CA ALA A 63 37.04 22.59 -16.48
C ALA A 63 36.16 23.75 -15.99
N LEU A 64 35.08 24.11 -16.71
CA LEU A 64 34.20 25.19 -16.29
C LEU A 64 33.26 24.76 -15.16
N PRO A 65 33.10 25.58 -14.10
CA PRO A 65 32.17 25.31 -13.01
C PRO A 65 30.75 24.97 -13.51
N GLY A 66 30.24 23.82 -13.10
CA GLY A 66 28.88 23.38 -13.45
C GLY A 66 28.64 23.09 -14.94
N TRP A 67 29.70 22.84 -15.73
CA TRP A 67 29.55 22.32 -17.09
C TRP A 67 28.88 20.95 -17.09
N VAL A 68 27.93 20.77 -18.01
CA VAL A 68 27.23 19.51 -18.22
C VAL A 68 27.05 19.26 -19.70
N TRP A 69 27.33 18.03 -20.12
CA TRP A 69 27.15 17.59 -21.50
C TRP A 69 25.67 17.40 -21.87
N SER A 70 24.85 16.99 -20.90
CA SER A 70 23.40 16.88 -21.05
C SER A 70 22.69 17.56 -19.88
N GLY A 71 22.06 18.71 -20.14
CA GLY A 71 21.27 19.41 -19.13
C GLY A 71 20.07 18.59 -18.66
N ASN A 72 19.47 17.80 -19.55
CA ASN A 72 18.36 16.91 -19.21
C ASN A 72 18.82 15.79 -18.27
N GLU A 73 19.99 15.19 -18.54
CA GLU A 73 20.53 14.13 -17.69
C GLU A 73 20.92 14.68 -16.32
N PHE A 74 21.57 15.83 -16.29
CA PHE A 74 21.88 16.51 -15.04
C PHE A 74 20.62 16.80 -14.20
N MET A 75 19.54 17.31 -14.81
CA MET A 75 18.29 17.58 -14.09
C MET A 75 17.55 16.30 -13.67
N TYR A 76 17.71 15.21 -14.41
CA TYR A 76 17.23 13.89 -14.01
C TYR A 76 17.98 13.42 -12.75
N GLU A 77 19.31 13.37 -12.80
CA GLU A 77 20.17 12.97 -11.67
C GLU A 77 19.94 13.84 -10.43
N ARG A 78 19.79 15.16 -10.59
CA ARG A 78 19.44 16.03 -9.46
C ARG A 78 18.10 15.67 -8.83
N GLY A 79 17.08 15.38 -9.63
CA GLY A 79 15.78 14.98 -9.10
C GLY A 79 15.81 13.59 -8.45
N LEU A 80 16.58 12.67 -9.02
CA LEU A 80 16.79 11.33 -8.46
C LEU A 80 17.50 11.40 -7.11
N ASN A 81 18.55 12.21 -6.99
CA ASN A 81 19.26 12.41 -5.73
C ASN A 81 18.40 13.15 -4.70
N ALA A 82 17.64 14.17 -5.10
CA ALA A 82 16.68 14.81 -4.21
C ALA A 82 15.62 13.80 -3.71
N LEU A 83 15.15 12.88 -4.56
CA LEU A 83 14.24 11.83 -4.11
C LEU A 83 14.91 10.89 -3.09
N ARG A 84 16.15 10.48 -3.31
CA ARG A 84 16.92 9.66 -2.35
C ARG A 84 17.08 10.37 -1.01
N GLU A 85 17.43 11.66 -1.02
CA GLU A 85 17.54 12.48 0.21
C GLU A 85 16.21 12.58 0.94
N TYR A 86 15.11 12.83 0.21
CA TYR A 86 13.77 12.87 0.79
C TYR A 86 13.41 11.53 1.45
N VAL A 87 13.65 10.42 0.76
CA VAL A 87 13.37 9.07 1.26
C VAL A 87 14.24 8.71 2.46
N ALA A 88 15.48 9.18 2.53
CA ALA A 88 16.33 8.96 3.71
C ALA A 88 15.74 9.57 4.98
N VAL A 89 15.02 10.70 4.88
CA VAL A 89 14.41 11.38 6.03
C VAL A 89 12.98 10.92 6.28
N ALA A 90 12.13 10.91 5.26
CA ALA A 90 10.72 10.54 5.38
C ALA A 90 10.50 9.01 5.45
N GLY A 91 11.39 8.24 4.82
CA GLY A 91 11.29 6.78 4.72
C GLY A 91 10.21 6.30 3.75
N HIS A 92 9.69 7.14 2.86
CA HIS A 92 8.66 6.81 1.87
C HIS A 92 8.68 7.78 0.68
N CYS A 93 8.09 7.38 -0.45
CA CYS A 93 7.97 8.22 -1.66
C CYS A 93 6.61 8.94 -1.78
N ASN A 94 5.83 9.09 -0.70
CA ASN A 94 4.60 9.88 -0.73
C ASN A 94 4.95 11.38 -0.62
N LEU A 95 4.85 12.12 -1.73
CA LEU A 95 5.16 13.55 -1.81
C LEU A 95 3.92 14.37 -2.16
N ARG A 96 3.88 15.60 -1.66
CA ARG A 96 2.96 16.64 -2.14
C ARG A 96 3.47 17.21 -3.47
N SER A 97 2.59 17.79 -4.27
CA SER A 97 2.98 18.32 -5.60
C SER A 97 3.95 19.51 -5.48
N GLU A 98 3.85 20.26 -4.38
CA GLU A 98 4.59 21.48 -4.07
C GLU A 98 5.89 21.20 -3.30
N GLU A 99 6.21 19.92 -3.03
CA GLU A 99 7.41 19.57 -2.27
C GLU A 99 8.66 19.96 -3.07
N ILE A 100 9.51 20.80 -2.48
CA ILE A 100 10.76 21.30 -3.08
C ILE A 100 11.94 20.84 -2.22
N LEU A 101 12.90 20.17 -2.84
CA LEU A 101 14.13 19.76 -2.18
C LEU A 101 15.32 19.98 -3.12
N GLY A 102 16.39 20.59 -2.59
CA GLY A 102 17.56 20.95 -3.40
C GLY A 102 17.23 21.88 -4.58
N GLY A 103 16.17 22.69 -4.49
CA GLY A 103 15.70 23.52 -5.61
C GLY A 103 15.06 22.75 -6.76
N VAL A 104 14.72 21.46 -6.55
CA VAL A 104 13.90 20.66 -7.47
C VAL A 104 12.48 20.65 -6.93
N GLU A 105 11.49 21.00 -7.77
CA GLU A 105 10.06 20.76 -7.49
C GLU A 105 9.77 19.26 -7.54
N LEU A 106 10.20 18.55 -6.49
CA LEU A 106 10.30 17.10 -6.42
C LEU A 106 8.95 16.41 -6.61
N GLY A 107 7.87 16.98 -6.07
CA GLY A 107 6.51 16.48 -6.30
C GLY A 107 6.12 16.46 -7.79
N LYS A 108 6.38 17.56 -8.51
CA LYS A 108 6.13 17.65 -9.96
C LYS A 108 7.09 16.77 -10.75
N TRP A 109 8.34 16.68 -10.31
CA TRP A 109 9.35 15.83 -10.94
C TRP A 109 8.92 14.35 -10.88
N VAL A 110 8.54 13.82 -9.71
CA VAL A 110 8.05 12.45 -9.54
C VAL A 110 6.81 12.21 -10.40
N ARG A 111 5.84 13.14 -10.39
CA ARG A 111 4.64 13.04 -11.24
C ARG A 111 4.98 12.95 -12.73
N ARG A 112 6.00 13.69 -13.19
CA ARG A 112 6.44 13.61 -14.58
C ARG A 112 7.03 12.23 -14.90
N ARG A 113 7.85 11.67 -14.00
CA ARG A 113 8.42 10.33 -14.17
C ARG A 113 7.36 9.24 -14.24
N THR A 114 6.34 9.30 -13.40
CA THR A 114 5.24 8.31 -13.43
C THR A 114 4.44 8.41 -14.74
N LEU A 115 4.19 9.62 -15.24
CA LEU A 115 3.53 9.81 -16.54
C LEU A 115 4.36 9.30 -17.72
N GLU A 116 5.67 9.53 -17.71
CA GLU A 116 6.58 8.99 -18.73
C GLU A 116 6.60 7.46 -18.69
N PHE A 117 6.58 6.85 -17.50
CA PHE A 117 6.47 5.40 -17.35
C PHE A 117 5.14 4.87 -17.92
N GLU A 118 4.01 5.49 -17.58
CA GLU A 118 2.68 5.12 -18.09
C GLU A 118 2.58 5.21 -19.62
N ARG A 119 3.32 6.14 -20.24
CA ARG A 119 3.38 6.32 -21.69
C ARG A 119 4.42 5.44 -22.39
N GLY A 120 5.26 4.73 -21.64
CA GLY A 120 6.39 3.97 -22.21
C GLY A 120 7.52 4.86 -22.74
N GLU A 121 7.61 6.11 -22.29
CA GLU A 121 8.62 7.10 -22.70
C GLU A 121 9.85 7.08 -21.78
N LEU A 122 9.76 6.44 -20.62
CA LEU A 122 10.85 6.34 -19.65
C LEU A 122 11.80 5.20 -20.05
N SER A 123 13.10 5.52 -20.20
CA SER A 123 14.12 4.51 -20.50
C SER A 123 14.26 3.47 -19.39
N ASP A 124 14.74 2.27 -19.75
CA ASP A 124 14.92 1.16 -18.82
C ASP A 124 15.88 1.50 -17.68
N ASP A 125 17.01 2.17 -17.96
CA ASP A 125 17.95 2.61 -16.94
C ASP A 125 17.31 3.56 -15.91
N ARG A 126 16.45 4.47 -16.38
CA ARG A 126 15.76 5.43 -15.51
C ARG A 126 14.67 4.75 -14.68
N ARG A 127 13.96 3.79 -15.29
CA ARG A 127 12.99 2.94 -14.60
C ARG A 127 13.69 2.17 -13.47
N ALA A 128 14.76 1.45 -13.79
CA ALA A 128 15.53 0.66 -12.83
C ALA A 128 16.05 1.54 -11.67
N ALA A 129 16.64 2.69 -11.97
CA ALA A 129 17.16 3.61 -10.96
C ALA A 129 16.08 4.14 -9.99
N LEU A 130 14.83 4.30 -10.45
CA LEU A 130 13.71 4.68 -9.61
C LEU A 130 13.20 3.50 -8.77
N GLU A 131 13.13 2.30 -9.36
CA GLU A 131 12.69 1.07 -8.68
C GLU A 131 13.65 0.61 -7.58
N GLU A 132 14.94 0.99 -7.65
CA GLU A 132 15.91 0.79 -6.57
C GLU A 132 15.62 1.63 -5.31
N ILE A 133 14.81 2.69 -5.41
CA ILE A 133 14.53 3.55 -4.27
C ILE A 133 13.57 2.86 -3.29
N PRO A 134 13.93 2.72 -2.00
CA PRO A 134 13.06 2.09 -1.02
C PRO A 134 11.69 2.78 -0.91
N GLY A 135 10.62 1.98 -1.03
CA GLY A 135 9.25 2.49 -0.98
C GLY A 135 8.82 3.25 -2.24
N TRP A 136 9.53 3.05 -3.37
CA TRP A 136 9.05 3.46 -4.69
C TRP A 136 7.94 2.52 -5.16
N PHE A 137 6.87 3.13 -5.65
CA PHE A 137 5.79 2.47 -6.37
C PHE A 137 5.41 3.37 -7.53
N TRP A 138 5.01 2.82 -8.68
CA TRP A 138 4.57 3.64 -9.82
C TRP A 138 3.20 4.26 -9.56
N ASP A 139 2.30 3.53 -8.91
CA ASP A 139 0.99 4.06 -8.51
C ASP A 139 1.10 4.99 -7.30
N ARG A 140 0.41 6.13 -7.38
CA ARG A 140 0.42 7.14 -6.31
C ARG A 140 -0.26 6.66 -5.03
N ARG A 141 -1.35 5.89 -5.15
CA ARG A 141 -2.10 5.36 -3.99
C ARG A 141 -1.27 4.31 -3.27
N ASP A 142 -0.48 3.53 -3.99
CA ASP A 142 0.45 2.57 -3.39
C ASP A 142 1.57 3.28 -2.61
N ARG A 143 2.16 4.36 -3.15
CA ARG A 143 3.12 5.21 -2.39
C ARG A 143 2.48 5.80 -1.13
N GLN A 144 1.23 6.26 -1.23
CA GLN A 144 0.48 6.78 -0.09
C GLN A 144 0.23 5.69 0.96
N LEU A 145 -0.27 4.52 0.56
CA LEU A 145 -0.54 3.40 1.46
C LEU A 145 0.74 2.95 2.18
N PHE A 146 1.87 2.87 1.46
CA PHE A 146 3.16 2.55 2.05
C PHE A 146 3.53 3.53 3.17
N ALA A 147 3.35 4.84 2.95
CA ALA A 147 3.59 5.86 3.97
C ALA A 147 2.64 5.71 5.19
N GLU A 148 1.36 5.43 4.95
CA GLU A 148 0.35 5.25 5.99
C GLU A 148 0.60 3.97 6.83
N LEU A 149 0.99 2.86 6.20
CA LEU A 149 1.36 1.62 6.89
C LEU A 149 2.56 1.81 7.83
N ARG A 150 3.50 2.69 7.48
CA ARG A 150 4.60 3.06 8.39
C ARG A 150 4.10 3.82 9.62
N VAL A 151 3.08 4.66 9.47
CA VAL A 151 2.44 5.34 10.61
C VAL A 151 1.75 4.32 11.52
N TRP A 152 1.04 3.36 10.93
CA TRP A 152 0.43 2.26 11.67
C TRP A 152 1.45 1.40 12.41
N ALA A 153 2.56 1.02 11.78
CA ALA A 153 3.60 0.22 12.42
C ALA A 153 4.16 0.92 13.68
N ARG A 154 4.44 2.23 13.59
CA ARG A 154 4.89 3.04 14.74
C ARG A 154 3.82 3.15 15.84
N TRP A 155 2.56 3.25 15.45
CA TRP A 155 1.46 3.26 16.40
C TRP A 155 1.34 1.92 17.12
N SER A 156 1.38 0.81 16.38
CA SER A 156 1.28 -0.56 16.89
C SER A 156 2.39 -0.85 17.89
N GLU A 157 3.63 -0.50 17.55
CA GLU A 157 4.78 -0.59 18.45
C GLU A 157 4.60 0.27 19.72
N ALA A 158 4.14 1.52 19.57
CA ALA A 158 3.97 2.43 20.70
C ALA A 158 2.83 2.06 21.64
N ARG A 159 1.80 1.36 21.14
CA ARG A 159 0.61 0.98 21.91
C ARG A 159 0.60 -0.49 22.31
N ASN A 160 1.46 -1.30 21.70
CA ASN A 160 1.43 -2.75 21.76
C ASN A 160 0.03 -3.32 21.42
N LEU A 161 -0.57 -2.76 20.35
CA LEU A 161 -1.91 -3.11 19.89
C LEU A 161 -1.89 -3.32 18.37
N LEU A 162 -2.69 -4.27 17.89
CA LEU A 162 -2.77 -4.59 16.46
C LEU A 162 -3.88 -3.80 15.75
N VAL A 163 -4.87 -3.31 16.50
CA VAL A 163 -6.08 -2.66 15.96
C VAL A 163 -6.35 -1.34 16.69
N PRO A 164 -6.41 -0.20 15.96
CA PRO A 164 -6.66 1.10 16.57
C PRO A 164 -8.12 1.28 16.97
N ALA A 165 -8.36 2.11 17.99
CA ALA A 165 -9.73 2.46 18.34
C ALA A 165 -10.41 3.29 17.22
N ARG A 166 -11.73 3.13 17.07
CA ARG A 166 -12.55 3.65 15.95
C ARG A 166 -12.29 5.11 15.57
N ASN A 167 -12.09 5.98 16.56
CA ASN A 167 -11.91 7.43 16.39
C ASN A 167 -10.52 7.89 16.84
N GLU A 168 -9.56 6.96 16.93
CA GLU A 168 -8.23 7.27 17.40
C GLU A 168 -7.44 8.05 16.36
N ALA A 169 -6.69 9.03 16.86
CA ALA A 169 -5.66 9.72 16.10
C ALA A 169 -4.28 9.43 16.71
N PHE A 170 -3.28 9.26 15.84
CA PHE A 170 -1.89 9.09 16.23
C PHE A 170 -1.02 10.11 15.50
N ARG A 171 -0.41 11.04 16.25
CA ARG A 171 0.41 12.13 15.69
C ARG A 171 -0.32 12.93 14.60
N GLY A 172 -1.61 13.23 14.83
CA GLY A 172 -2.47 13.95 13.88
C GLY A 172 -3.01 13.11 12.72
N PHE A 173 -2.56 11.86 12.55
CA PHE A 173 -3.11 10.93 11.57
C PHE A 173 -4.35 10.21 12.14
N PRO A 174 -5.52 10.26 11.49
CA PRO A 174 -6.76 9.63 11.96
C PRO A 174 -6.74 8.11 11.75
N ILE A 175 -5.87 7.41 12.49
CA ILE A 175 -5.52 6.00 12.28
C ILE A 175 -6.72 5.05 12.40
N GLY A 176 -7.68 5.33 13.29
CA GLY A 176 -8.89 4.52 13.44
C GLY A 176 -9.86 4.62 12.26
N HIS A 177 -9.94 5.79 11.62
CA HIS A 177 -10.73 5.98 10.41
C HIS A 177 -10.03 5.36 9.20
N TRP A 178 -8.72 5.60 9.08
CA TRP A 178 -7.90 5.04 8.03
C TRP A 178 -7.93 3.50 8.00
N HIS A 179 -7.78 2.86 9.16
CA HIS A 179 -7.79 1.39 9.29
C HIS A 179 -9.12 0.80 8.77
N ARG A 180 -10.26 1.39 9.15
CA ARG A 180 -11.59 0.99 8.65
C ARG A 180 -11.74 1.20 7.15
N ASP A 181 -11.23 2.30 6.62
CA ASP A 181 -11.32 2.57 5.18
C ASP A 181 -10.44 1.58 4.38
N LEU A 182 -9.31 1.16 4.94
CA LEU A 182 -8.45 0.13 4.37
C LEU A 182 -9.12 -1.26 4.43
N GLU A 183 -9.76 -1.62 5.54
CA GLU A 183 -10.59 -2.82 5.70
C GLU A 183 -11.70 -2.87 4.63
N LYS A 184 -12.50 -1.80 4.51
CA LYS A 184 -13.58 -1.73 3.51
C LYS A 184 -13.07 -1.89 2.08
N LYS A 185 -11.93 -1.28 1.75
CA LYS A 185 -11.31 -1.41 0.42
C LYS A 185 -10.84 -2.85 0.18
N SER A 186 -10.27 -3.49 1.18
CA SER A 186 -9.85 -4.90 1.13
C SER A 186 -11.04 -5.83 0.90
N ALA A 187 -12.09 -5.71 1.73
CA ALA A 187 -13.30 -6.51 1.63
C ALA A 187 -14.03 -6.33 0.28
N ALA A 188 -13.97 -5.13 -0.30
CA ALA A 188 -14.53 -4.85 -1.62
C ALA A 188 -13.64 -5.29 -2.80
N GLY A 189 -12.47 -5.89 -2.54
CA GLY A 189 -11.50 -6.27 -3.58
C GLY A 189 -10.93 -5.08 -4.35
N LYS A 190 -10.89 -3.88 -3.74
CA LYS A 190 -10.46 -2.62 -4.37
C LYS A 190 -8.98 -2.30 -4.15
N LEU A 191 -8.22 -3.20 -3.54
CA LEU A 191 -6.78 -3.05 -3.40
C LEU A 191 -6.09 -3.50 -4.69
N SER A 192 -5.08 -2.73 -5.13
CA SER A 192 -4.18 -3.20 -6.18
C SER A 192 -3.41 -4.44 -5.70
N PRO A 193 -2.88 -5.28 -6.59
CA PRO A 193 -2.04 -6.42 -6.19
C PRO A 193 -0.84 -5.99 -5.32
N SER A 194 -0.22 -4.85 -5.65
CA SER A 194 0.88 -4.29 -4.86
C SER A 194 0.41 -3.84 -3.47
N ALA A 195 -0.74 -3.18 -3.38
CA ALA A 195 -1.35 -2.80 -2.10
C ALA A 195 -1.68 -3.99 -1.22
N ALA A 196 -2.24 -5.06 -1.79
CA ALA A 196 -2.53 -6.29 -1.05
C ALA A 196 -1.24 -6.93 -0.50
N ALA A 197 -0.19 -7.03 -1.31
CA ALA A 197 1.11 -7.55 -0.87
C ALA A 197 1.75 -6.69 0.24
N MET A 198 1.60 -5.36 0.18
CA MET A 198 2.08 -4.46 1.25
C MET A 198 1.34 -4.69 2.57
N VAL A 199 0.01 -4.81 2.51
CA VAL A 199 -0.84 -5.09 3.67
C VAL A 199 -0.46 -6.42 4.32
N GLU A 200 -0.34 -7.48 3.52
CA GLU A 200 0.07 -8.81 3.99
C GLU A 200 1.45 -8.75 4.65
N LYS A 201 2.44 -8.16 3.98
CA LYS A 201 3.81 -8.03 4.49
C LYS A 201 3.89 -7.19 5.77
N ALA A 202 3.03 -6.18 5.92
CA ALA A 202 2.99 -5.35 7.12
C ALA A 202 2.39 -6.09 8.33
N GLY A 203 1.70 -7.22 8.13
CA GLY A 203 1.03 -7.96 9.20
C GLY A 203 -0.13 -7.18 9.83
N ILE A 204 -0.68 -6.19 9.13
CA ILE A 204 -1.82 -5.43 9.61
C ILE A 204 -3.09 -6.29 9.56
N ILE A 205 -3.79 -6.37 10.69
CA ILE A 205 -5.05 -7.11 10.78
C ILE A 205 -6.17 -6.21 10.28
N LEU A 206 -6.68 -6.47 9.09
CA LEU A 206 -7.82 -5.76 8.52
C LEU A 206 -9.15 -6.46 8.81
N ASP A 207 -9.14 -7.79 8.96
CA ASP A 207 -10.28 -8.56 9.46
C ASP A 207 -10.15 -8.73 10.99
N VAL A 208 -10.51 -7.67 11.71
CA VAL A 208 -10.47 -7.60 13.18
C VAL A 208 -11.39 -8.65 13.79
N ASP A 209 -12.48 -8.99 13.11
CA ASP A 209 -13.48 -9.90 13.64
C ASP A 209 -12.94 -11.34 13.68
N ALA A 210 -12.12 -11.81 12.74
CA ALA A 210 -11.58 -13.17 12.78
C ALA A 210 -10.46 -13.36 13.83
N ALA A 211 -9.51 -12.41 13.90
CA ALA A 211 -8.38 -12.51 14.83
C ALA A 211 -8.81 -12.29 16.29
N HIS A 212 -9.67 -11.29 16.55
CA HIS A 212 -10.20 -11.04 17.89
C HIS A 212 -11.15 -12.17 18.31
N PHE A 213 -11.92 -12.74 17.38
CA PHE A 213 -12.72 -13.95 17.64
C PHE A 213 -11.84 -15.13 18.07
N ALA A 214 -10.72 -15.38 17.38
CA ALA A 214 -9.79 -16.44 17.76
C ALA A 214 -9.16 -16.21 19.13
N THR A 215 -8.77 -14.97 19.46
CA THR A 215 -8.22 -14.61 20.78
C THR A 215 -9.23 -14.84 21.91
N LEU A 216 -10.45 -14.34 21.74
CA LEU A 216 -11.50 -14.48 22.74
C LEU A 216 -11.93 -15.94 22.89
N LEU A 217 -12.00 -16.70 21.78
CA LEU A 217 -12.33 -18.12 21.80
C LEU A 217 -11.25 -18.95 22.52
N ARG A 218 -9.96 -18.60 22.35
CA ARG A 218 -8.87 -19.22 23.12
C ARG A 218 -9.01 -18.94 24.62
N ALA A 219 -9.31 -17.71 25.00
CA ALA A 219 -9.48 -17.36 26.42
C ALA A 219 -10.68 -18.08 27.06
N VAL A 220 -11.77 -18.30 26.30
CA VAL A 220 -12.88 -19.16 26.73
C VAL A 220 -12.38 -20.59 27.00
N LYS A 221 -11.63 -21.17 26.07
CA LYS A 221 -11.07 -22.51 26.22
C LYS A 221 -10.14 -22.62 27.43
N GLU A 222 -9.22 -21.68 27.60
CA GLU A 222 -8.29 -21.67 28.75
C GLU A 222 -9.03 -21.59 30.10
N HIS A 223 -10.12 -20.81 30.16
CA HIS A 223 -10.98 -20.78 31.36
C HIS A 223 -11.66 -22.13 31.60
N ALA A 224 -12.20 -22.75 30.55
CA ALA A 224 -12.83 -24.07 30.62
C ALA A 224 -11.84 -25.14 31.08
N ASP A 225 -10.65 -25.20 30.48
CA ASP A 225 -9.60 -26.16 30.83
C ASP A 225 -9.14 -25.99 32.30
N ARG A 226 -9.11 -24.75 32.82
CA ARG A 226 -8.71 -24.45 34.21
C ARG A 226 -9.78 -24.77 35.25
N THR A 227 -11.04 -24.54 34.93
CA THR A 227 -12.16 -24.59 35.90
C THR A 227 -13.06 -25.81 35.72
N GLY A 228 -12.94 -26.52 34.59
CA GLY A 228 -13.87 -27.56 34.17
C GLY A 228 -15.26 -27.04 33.80
N SER A 229 -15.41 -25.72 33.55
CA SER A 229 -16.71 -25.09 33.34
C SER A 229 -16.63 -23.94 32.31
N LEU A 230 -17.67 -23.82 31.49
CA LEU A 230 -17.89 -22.68 30.59
C LEU A 230 -18.62 -21.50 31.27
N ASP A 231 -18.89 -21.59 32.57
CA ASP A 231 -19.44 -20.48 33.34
C ASP A 231 -18.35 -19.44 33.63
N ILE A 232 -18.25 -18.46 32.72
CA ILE A 232 -17.25 -17.40 32.79
C ILE A 232 -17.81 -16.25 33.64
N PRO A 233 -17.09 -15.77 34.68
CA PRO A 233 -17.52 -14.61 35.44
C PRO A 233 -17.72 -13.36 34.57
N TRP A 234 -18.79 -12.61 34.85
CA TRP A 234 -19.24 -11.49 34.01
C TRP A 234 -18.29 -10.28 33.97
N ASP A 235 -17.32 -10.21 34.88
CA ASP A 235 -16.33 -9.14 35.02
C ASP A 235 -14.98 -9.46 34.34
N VAL A 236 -14.76 -10.71 33.90
CA VAL A 236 -13.53 -11.12 33.20
C VAL A 236 -13.40 -10.36 31.88
N ARG A 237 -12.25 -9.69 31.71
CA ARG A 237 -11.92 -8.93 30.51
C ARG A 237 -10.72 -9.52 29.79
N VAL A 238 -10.87 -9.66 28.47
CA VAL A 238 -9.78 -9.98 27.55
C VAL A 238 -9.80 -8.89 26.49
N ASP A 239 -8.68 -8.18 26.34
CA ASP A 239 -8.56 -7.02 25.43
C ASP A 239 -9.70 -5.98 25.60
N GLY A 240 -10.13 -5.77 26.85
CA GLY A 240 -11.19 -4.84 27.20
C GLY A 240 -12.62 -5.33 26.94
N VAL A 241 -12.81 -6.50 26.35
CA VAL A 241 -14.11 -7.14 26.10
C VAL A 241 -14.52 -8.00 27.29
N LEU A 242 -15.77 -7.87 27.75
CA LEU A 242 -16.34 -8.76 28.76
C LEU A 242 -16.55 -10.15 28.15
N LEU A 243 -15.70 -11.10 28.55
CA LEU A 243 -15.56 -12.39 27.88
C LEU A 243 -16.87 -13.20 27.91
N ALA A 244 -17.54 -13.25 29.07
CA ALA A 244 -18.83 -13.92 29.24
C ALA A 244 -19.93 -13.35 28.32
N ARG A 245 -20.01 -12.01 28.24
CA ARG A 245 -21.00 -11.30 27.40
C ARG A 245 -20.73 -11.51 25.92
N TRP A 246 -19.47 -11.54 25.52
CA TRP A 246 -19.08 -11.82 24.15
C TRP A 246 -19.41 -13.26 23.77
N PHE A 247 -19.04 -14.24 24.61
CA PHE A 247 -19.26 -15.66 24.35
C PHE A 247 -20.75 -16.00 24.22
N TYR A 248 -21.58 -15.48 25.13
CA TYR A 248 -23.05 -15.58 25.06
C TYR A 248 -23.60 -15.05 23.73
N ARG A 249 -23.12 -13.87 23.30
CA ARG A 249 -23.57 -13.25 22.05
C ARG A 249 -23.17 -14.09 20.82
N GLN A 250 -22.01 -14.73 20.81
CA GLN A 250 -21.61 -15.62 19.70
C GLN A 250 -22.53 -16.85 19.61
N GLN A 251 -22.92 -17.43 20.76
CA GLN A 251 -23.87 -18.54 20.80
C GLN A 251 -25.27 -18.14 20.27
N GLU A 252 -25.74 -16.92 20.58
CA GLU A 252 -26.98 -16.40 20.00
C GLU A 252 -26.89 -16.22 18.49
N LEU A 253 -25.82 -15.60 17.99
CA LEU A 253 -25.62 -15.38 16.55
C LEU A 253 -25.56 -16.72 15.79
N ALA A 254 -24.88 -17.73 16.34
CA ALA A 254 -24.89 -19.08 15.78
C ALA A 254 -26.29 -19.70 15.78
N ARG A 255 -27.02 -19.61 16.90
CA ARG A 255 -28.39 -20.13 17.04
C ARG A 255 -29.39 -19.49 16.06
N PHE A 256 -29.21 -18.23 15.71
CA PHE A 256 -30.08 -17.52 14.77
C PHE A 256 -29.60 -17.52 13.32
N GLY A 257 -28.43 -18.11 13.05
CA GLY A 257 -27.86 -18.25 11.71
C GLY A 257 -27.22 -16.96 11.16
N ASP A 258 -26.82 -16.05 12.05
CA ASP A 258 -26.19 -14.77 11.74
C ASP A 258 -24.65 -14.80 11.92
N LEU A 259 -24.09 -15.99 12.21
CA LEU A 259 -22.65 -16.25 12.30
C LEU A 259 -22.18 -17.11 11.11
N ASP A 260 -21.01 -16.81 10.56
CA ASP A 260 -20.44 -17.58 9.46
C ASP A 260 -20.03 -19.01 9.87
N MET A 261 -20.11 -19.95 8.92
CA MET A 261 -19.87 -21.38 9.18
C MET A 261 -18.49 -21.69 9.79
N PRO A 262 -17.37 -21.09 9.35
CA PRO A 262 -16.08 -21.27 10.02
C PRO A 262 -16.10 -20.93 11.51
N ARG A 263 -16.72 -19.80 11.89
CA ARG A 263 -16.86 -19.41 13.31
C ARG A 263 -17.84 -20.30 14.07
N VAL A 264 -18.91 -20.78 13.45
CA VAL A 264 -19.83 -21.76 14.05
C VAL A 264 -19.08 -23.05 14.41
N HIS A 265 -18.28 -23.61 13.49
CA HIS A 265 -17.49 -24.82 13.76
C HIS A 265 -16.45 -24.61 14.87
N ALA A 266 -15.77 -23.46 14.87
CA ALA A 266 -14.78 -23.15 15.90
C ALA A 266 -15.42 -23.01 17.29
N LEU A 267 -16.60 -22.38 17.38
CA LEU A 267 -17.36 -22.22 18.62
C LEU A 267 -17.85 -23.57 19.15
N ALA A 268 -18.41 -24.41 18.28
CA ALA A 268 -18.92 -25.73 18.67
C ALA A 268 -17.83 -26.64 19.24
N ARG A 269 -16.65 -26.66 18.61
CA ARG A 269 -15.51 -27.44 19.09
C ARG A 269 -15.09 -27.09 20.52
N VAL A 270 -15.04 -25.80 20.86
CA VAL A 270 -14.68 -25.35 22.22
C VAL A 270 -15.76 -25.71 23.24
N ILE A 271 -17.04 -25.75 22.83
CA ILE A 271 -18.13 -26.20 23.70
C ILE A 271 -18.02 -27.71 23.94
N GLU A 272 -17.88 -28.52 22.89
CA GLU A 272 -17.73 -29.98 22.96
C GLU A 272 -16.54 -30.39 23.83
N GLU A 273 -15.37 -29.76 23.63
CA GLU A 273 -14.17 -30.02 24.42
C GLU A 273 -14.30 -29.54 25.88
N GLY A 274 -15.05 -28.47 26.12
CA GLY A 274 -15.16 -27.82 27.43
C GLY A 274 -16.23 -28.39 28.36
N THR A 275 -17.29 -29.01 27.81
CA THR A 275 -18.37 -29.63 28.61
C THR A 275 -18.48 -31.14 28.43
N GLY A 276 -17.88 -31.70 27.37
CA GLY A 276 -18.09 -33.09 26.97
C GLY A 276 -19.49 -33.36 26.42
N GLU A 277 -20.30 -32.31 26.22
CA GLU A 277 -21.64 -32.42 25.62
C GLU A 277 -21.56 -32.16 24.12
N ASP A 278 -22.25 -33.01 23.35
CA ASP A 278 -22.39 -32.83 21.90
C ASP A 278 -23.24 -31.59 21.59
N VAL A 279 -22.77 -30.73 20.69
CA VAL A 279 -23.48 -29.48 20.35
C VAL A 279 -24.73 -29.82 19.53
N PRO A 280 -25.95 -29.42 19.94
CA PRO A 280 -27.18 -29.88 19.30
C PRO A 280 -27.23 -29.58 17.79
N ASP A 281 -27.68 -30.53 16.96
CA ASP A 281 -27.84 -30.41 15.49
C ASP A 281 -28.46 -29.08 15.01
N ARG A 282 -29.32 -28.49 15.84
CA ARG A 282 -29.97 -27.19 15.60
C ARG A 282 -28.97 -26.03 15.41
N PHE A 283 -27.76 -26.12 15.95
CA PHE A 283 -26.67 -25.14 15.74
C PHE A 283 -26.22 -25.10 14.27
N TYR A 284 -26.18 -26.26 13.61
CA TYR A 284 -25.70 -26.39 12.23
C TYR A 284 -26.82 -26.22 11.19
N LEU A 285 -28.03 -26.71 11.50
CA LEU A 285 -29.18 -26.71 10.57
C LEU A 285 -29.69 -25.30 10.22
N LEU A 286 -29.66 -24.34 11.16
CA LEU A 286 -30.15 -22.98 10.93
C LEU A 286 -29.13 -22.12 10.15
N ALA A 287 -27.83 -22.34 10.37
CA ALA A 287 -26.77 -21.65 9.62
C ALA A 287 -26.69 -22.13 8.15
N GLN A 288 -26.85 -23.44 7.91
CA GLN A 288 -26.87 -24.00 6.54
C GLN A 288 -28.10 -23.55 5.73
N SER A 289 -29.29 -23.49 6.34
CA SER A 289 -30.52 -23.11 5.64
C SER A 289 -30.50 -21.68 5.09
N ARG A 290 -29.94 -20.70 5.82
CA ARG A 290 -29.82 -19.32 5.32
C ARG A 290 -28.74 -19.14 4.26
N ARG A 291 -27.63 -19.89 4.34
CA ARG A 291 -26.59 -19.90 3.31
C ARG A 291 -27.17 -20.40 1.98
N LEU A 292 -27.93 -21.50 2.02
CA LEU A 292 -28.65 -22.03 0.86
C LEU A 292 -29.72 -21.03 0.35
N GLU A 293 -30.44 -20.32 1.23
CA GLU A 293 -31.39 -19.28 0.81
C GLU A 293 -30.71 -18.04 0.18
N HIS A 294 -29.49 -17.70 0.60
CA HIS A 294 -28.71 -16.60 0.03
C HIS A 294 -28.09 -17.01 -1.32
N GLU A 295 -27.50 -18.20 -1.41
CA GLU A 295 -26.97 -18.79 -2.65
C GLU A 295 -28.08 -18.99 -3.69
N PHE A 296 -29.26 -19.47 -3.28
CA PHE A 296 -30.46 -19.56 -4.13
C PHE A 296 -30.93 -18.19 -4.64
N ARG A 297 -30.85 -17.14 -3.82
CA ARG A 297 -31.20 -15.77 -4.22
C ARG A 297 -30.24 -15.17 -5.23
N GLN A 298 -29.01 -15.66 -5.30
CA GLN A 298 -27.98 -15.18 -6.22
C GLN A 298 -27.76 -16.09 -7.45
N ALA A 299 -28.39 -17.27 -7.49
CA ALA A 299 -28.33 -18.16 -8.64
C ALA A 299 -29.11 -17.57 -9.84
N PRO A 300 -28.58 -17.67 -11.08
CA PRO A 300 -29.29 -17.23 -12.27
C PRO A 300 -30.59 -18.03 -12.46
N ALA A 301 -31.67 -17.34 -12.83
CA ALA A 301 -33.00 -17.92 -12.92
C ALA A 301 -33.04 -19.10 -13.91
N GLY A 302 -33.36 -20.30 -13.40
CA GLY A 302 -33.68 -21.47 -14.24
C GLY A 302 -33.06 -22.81 -13.84
N LEU A 303 -32.16 -22.89 -12.84
CA LEU A 303 -31.41 -24.12 -12.57
C LEU A 303 -31.68 -24.82 -11.23
N VAL A 304 -32.49 -24.27 -10.32
CA VAL A 304 -32.73 -24.90 -9.01
C VAL A 304 -34.17 -24.68 -8.55
N SER A 305 -34.86 -25.76 -8.15
CA SER A 305 -36.16 -25.68 -7.47
C SER A 305 -35.98 -25.23 -6.01
N PRO A 306 -36.87 -24.38 -5.46
CA PRO A 306 -36.75 -23.91 -4.09
C PRO A 306 -36.88 -25.09 -3.10
N PRO A 307 -36.07 -25.15 -2.02
CA PRO A 307 -36.30 -26.12 -0.97
C PRO A 307 -37.69 -25.87 -0.35
N ALA A 308 -38.48 -26.94 -0.22
CA ALA A 308 -39.88 -26.88 0.16
C ALA A 308 -40.08 -26.10 1.48
N ARG A 309 -40.91 -25.05 1.45
CA ARG A 309 -41.23 -24.26 2.64
C ARG A 309 -42.16 -25.03 3.56
N ARG A 310 -41.66 -25.30 4.77
CA ARG A 310 -42.38 -25.70 6.01
C ARG A 310 -43.21 -27.00 5.92
N ALA A 311 -42.60 -28.08 6.39
CA ALA A 311 -43.29 -29.12 7.15
C ALA A 311 -42.58 -29.32 8.49
N THR A 312 -43.38 -29.49 9.54
CA THR A 312 -43.01 -29.70 10.93
C THR A 312 -42.14 -30.96 11.16
N TRP A 313 -41.01 -30.75 11.84
CA TRP A 313 -40.15 -31.63 12.67
C TRP A 313 -40.44 -33.15 12.76
N ALA A 314 -39.39 -33.99 12.66
CA ALA A 314 -39.09 -35.06 13.63
C ALA A 314 -37.80 -35.86 13.28
N ARG A 315 -36.92 -36.05 14.28
CA ARG A 315 -35.83 -37.05 14.43
C ARG A 315 -35.31 -37.74 13.15
N MET A 316 -34.13 -37.35 12.69
CA MET A 316 -33.26 -38.25 11.92
C MET A 316 -32.02 -38.59 12.77
N PRO A 317 -31.71 -39.87 13.02
CA PRO A 317 -30.46 -40.25 13.66
C PRO A 317 -29.28 -40.05 12.70
N VAL A 318 -28.15 -39.62 13.26
CA VAL A 318 -26.95 -39.00 12.65
C VAL A 318 -26.14 -39.92 11.70
N ARG A 319 -26.67 -41.04 11.19
CA ARG A 319 -25.86 -41.99 10.40
C ARG A 319 -25.95 -41.92 8.87
N GLU A 320 -26.68 -40.98 8.28
CA GLU A 320 -26.82 -40.91 6.81
C GLU A 320 -26.54 -39.52 6.22
N LEU A 321 -25.37 -38.94 6.53
CA LEU A 321 -24.87 -37.72 5.87
C LEU A 321 -23.42 -37.85 5.36
N HIS A 322 -22.95 -39.09 5.13
CA HIS A 322 -21.56 -39.34 4.73
C HIS A 322 -21.35 -39.66 3.23
N ASP A 323 -22.40 -39.83 2.41
CA ASP A 323 -22.28 -40.34 1.02
C ASP A 323 -22.83 -39.41 -0.08
N VAL A 324 -22.88 -38.08 0.11
CA VAL A 324 -23.39 -37.15 -0.94
C VAL A 324 -22.42 -36.03 -1.33
N VAL A 325 -21.18 -35.99 -0.80
CA VAL A 325 -20.23 -34.89 -1.11
C VAL A 325 -18.88 -35.36 -1.69
N ILE A 326 -18.73 -36.64 -2.01
CA ILE A 326 -17.68 -37.09 -2.95
C ILE A 326 -18.36 -37.93 -4.04
N GLY A 327 -18.69 -37.26 -5.13
CA GLY A 327 -19.08 -37.81 -6.43
C GLY A 327 -18.61 -36.86 -7.51
#